data_AF-A0A497QWZ9-F1
#
_entry.id   AF-A0A497QWZ9-F1
#
_cell.length_a   1.000
_cell.length_b   1.000
_cell.length_c   1.000
_cell.angle_alpha   90.00
_cell.angle_beta   90.00
_cell.angle_gamma   90.00
#
_symmetry.space_group_name_H-M   'P 1'
#
loop_
_entity.id
_entity.type
_entity.pdbx_description
1 polymer ?
#
loop_
_entity_poly.entity_id
_entity_poly.type
_entity_poly.pdbx_seq_one_letter_code
_entity_poly.pdbx_strand_id
1 'polypeptide(L)'
;FTITLDALSYCRYRNPGDKYEPHRKLVALFTNYFPNSRRTESPYFVDVTKQFDIIMDVLDIYAEAYGEWRVKEYITSQLIMYGRMAGVKYAEAFNKIIWRTALPYLF
;
A
#
# COMPACT_ATOMS: atom_id res chain seq x y z
N PHE A 1 4.29 -21.77 -6.16
CA PHE A 1 3.65 -21.95 -4.84
C PHE A 1 2.59 -20.88 -4.66
N THR A 2 1.32 -21.26 -4.58
CA THR A 2 0.18 -20.33 -4.45
C THR A 2 0.11 -19.90 -2.99
N ILE A 3 0.59 -18.71 -2.64
CA ILE A 3 0.33 -18.16 -1.31
C ILE A 3 -1.19 -18.04 -1.19
N THR A 4 -1.76 -18.79 -0.27
CA THR A 4 -3.20 -18.95 -0.02
C THR A 4 -3.79 -17.62 0.47
N LEU A 5 -4.16 -16.75 -0.49
CA LEU A 5 -4.82 -15.45 -0.28
C LEU A 5 -6.17 -15.53 0.46
N ASP A 6 -6.67 -16.74 0.72
CA ASP A 6 -7.82 -16.99 1.58
C ASP A 6 -7.63 -16.42 2.99
N ALA A 7 -6.42 -16.54 3.57
CA ALA A 7 -6.16 -16.07 4.94
C ALA A 7 -6.48 -14.56 5.13
N LEU A 8 -6.18 -13.72 4.12
CA LEU A 8 -6.46 -12.28 4.15
C LEU A 8 -7.96 -11.96 4.11
N SER A 9 -8.78 -12.84 3.52
CA SER A 9 -10.24 -12.70 3.50
C SER A 9 -10.84 -12.94 4.90
N TYR A 10 -10.24 -13.86 5.66
CA TYR A 10 -10.72 -14.24 7.00
C TYR A 10 -10.32 -13.24 8.11
N CYS A 11 -9.23 -12.48 7.96
CA CYS A 11 -8.72 -11.56 8.99
C CYS A 11 -9.51 -10.24 9.15
N ARG A 12 -10.68 -10.08 8.52
CA ARG A 12 -11.43 -8.81 8.54
C ARG A 12 -12.45 -8.74 9.68
N TYR A 13 -12.61 -7.55 10.25
CA TYR A 13 -13.67 -7.24 11.19
C TYR A 13 -15.05 -7.25 10.51
N ARG A 14 -16.07 -7.71 11.24
CA ARG A 14 -17.46 -7.69 10.79
C ARG A 14 -17.96 -6.25 10.79
N ASN A 15 -18.37 -5.75 9.62
CA ASN A 15 -19.04 -4.45 9.49
C ASN A 15 -20.57 -4.68 9.50
N PRO A 16 -21.31 -4.15 10.50
CA PRO A 16 -22.76 -4.36 10.62
C PRO A 16 -23.59 -3.90 9.42
N GLY A 17 -23.08 -2.94 8.64
CA GLY A 17 -23.79 -2.38 7.48
C GLY A 17 -23.61 -3.14 6.17
N ASP A 18 -22.89 -4.26 6.17
CA ASP A 18 -22.48 -4.92 4.93
C ASP A 18 -23.33 -6.17 4.61
N LYS A 19 -23.61 -6.38 3.32
CA LYS A 19 -24.47 -7.48 2.84
C LYS A 19 -23.82 -8.85 2.98
N TYR A 20 -22.49 -8.90 2.97
CA TYR A 20 -21.71 -10.13 2.99
C TYR A 20 -20.84 -10.22 4.24
N GLU A 21 -20.77 -11.43 4.82
CA GLU A 21 -19.82 -11.74 5.88
C GLU A 21 -18.37 -11.51 5.40
N PRO A 22 -17.45 -11.10 6.28
CA PRO A 22 -16.13 -10.61 5.87
C PRO A 22 -15.32 -11.59 5.01
N HIS A 23 -15.42 -12.89 5.31
CA HIS A 23 -14.75 -13.98 4.58
C HIS A 23 -15.27 -14.21 3.15
N ARG A 24 -16.43 -13.61 2.78
CA ARG A 24 -17.04 -13.74 1.45
C ARG A 24 -16.82 -12.53 0.56
N LYS A 25 -16.14 -11.49 1.05
CA LYS A 25 -15.91 -10.26 0.28
C LYS A 25 -14.72 -10.39 -0.65
N LEU A 26 -14.85 -9.85 -1.85
CA LEU A 26 -13.69 -9.62 -2.72
C LEU A 26 -12.67 -8.73 -2.00
N VAL A 27 -11.40 -9.11 -2.01
CA VAL A 27 -10.28 -8.29 -1.50
C VAL A 27 -9.60 -7.66 -2.70
N ALA A 28 -9.44 -6.34 -2.70
CA ALA A 28 -8.44 -5.71 -3.55
C ALA A 28 -7.10 -5.81 -2.82
N LEU A 29 -6.09 -6.39 -3.47
CA LEU A 29 -4.73 -6.39 -2.94
C LEU A 29 -4.03 -5.15 -3.47
N PHE A 30 -3.19 -4.54 -2.63
CA PHE A 30 -2.42 -3.37 -3.01
C PHE A 30 -0.95 -3.74 -2.93
N THR A 31 -0.21 -3.42 -3.96
CA THR A 31 1.25 -3.55 -4.00
C THR A 31 1.85 -2.18 -4.26
N ASN A 32 3.08 -1.95 -3.81
CA ASN A 32 3.75 -0.67 -4.04
C ASN A 32 3.74 -0.29 -5.53
N TYR A 33 3.45 0.98 -5.79
CA TYR A 33 3.55 1.52 -7.13
C TYR A 33 5.03 1.73 -7.49
N PHE A 34 5.44 1.16 -8.62
CA PHE A 34 6.75 1.41 -9.21
C PHE A 34 6.53 2.06 -10.58
N PRO A 35 7.10 3.27 -10.83
CA PRO A 35 6.91 4.00 -12.09
C PRO A 35 7.33 3.20 -13.32
N ASN A 36 8.30 2.29 -13.16
CA ASN A 36 8.82 1.43 -14.24
C ASN A 36 8.04 0.11 -14.41
N SER A 37 7.00 -0.14 -13.61
CA SER A 37 6.19 -1.34 -13.79
C SER A 37 5.40 -1.20 -15.09
N ARG A 38 5.43 -2.24 -15.94
CA ARG A 38 4.72 -2.30 -17.24
C ARG A 38 3.19 -2.27 -17.12
N ARG A 39 2.64 -1.88 -15.97
CA ARG A 39 1.21 -1.83 -15.74
C ARG A 39 0.67 -0.52 -16.29
N THR A 40 -0.31 -0.65 -17.18
CA THR A 40 -1.05 0.46 -17.79
C THR A 40 -2.12 1.06 -16.88
N GLU A 41 -2.38 0.45 -15.72
CA GLU A 41 -3.37 0.94 -14.77
C GLU A 41 -2.84 2.17 -14.01
N SER A 42 -3.70 3.18 -13.88
CA SER A 42 -3.39 4.36 -13.06
C SER A 42 -3.19 3.94 -11.59
N PRO A 43 -2.16 4.48 -10.91
CA PRO A 43 -1.95 4.20 -9.50
C PRO A 43 -3.14 4.64 -8.65
N TYR A 44 -3.40 3.87 -7.60
CA TYR A 44 -4.33 4.23 -6.54
C TYR A 44 -3.59 5.05 -5.48
N PHE A 45 -4.02 6.28 -5.25
CA PHE A 45 -3.42 7.17 -4.26
C PHE A 45 -4.19 7.14 -2.95
N VAL A 46 -3.46 7.11 -1.84
CA VAL A 46 -4.02 7.20 -0.48
C VAL A 46 -3.44 8.44 0.18
N ASP A 47 -4.30 9.35 0.62
CA ASP A 47 -3.90 10.50 1.43
C ASP A 47 -3.41 10.02 2.80
N VAL A 48 -2.13 10.24 3.07
CA VAL A 48 -1.47 9.90 4.34
C VAL A 48 -1.05 11.15 5.10
N THR A 49 -1.62 12.32 4.78
CA THR A 49 -1.22 13.60 5.38
C THR A 49 -1.33 13.59 6.90
N LYS A 50 -2.32 12.89 7.46
CA LYS A 50 -2.52 12.77 8.91
C LYS A 50 -1.64 11.70 9.57
N GLN A 51 -1.04 10.82 8.78
CA GLN A 51 -0.23 9.70 9.25
C GLN A 51 1.27 9.94 9.03
N PHE A 52 1.64 11.07 8.42
CA PHE A 52 3.03 11.40 8.10
C PHE A 52 3.97 11.24 9.30
N ASP A 53 3.59 11.78 10.46
CA ASP A 53 4.42 11.72 11.66
C ASP A 53 4.62 10.26 12.13
N ILE A 54 3.56 9.46 12.13
CA ILE A 54 3.62 8.03 12.46
C ILE A 54 4.56 7.28 11.50
N ILE A 55 4.51 7.61 10.20
CA ILE A 55 5.39 7.00 9.21
C ILE A 55 6.85 7.38 9.50
N MET A 56 7.13 8.64 9.83
CA MET A 56 8.48 9.10 10.16
C MET A 56 9.03 8.44 11.44
N ASP A 57 8.19 8.26 12.46
CA ASP A 57 8.57 7.57 13.71
C ASP A 57 8.96 6.11 13.44
N VAL A 58 8.21 5.41 12.57
CA VAL A 58 8.57 4.05 12.17
C VAL A 58 9.93 4.03 11.47
N LEU A 59 10.21 5.01 10.61
CA LEU A 59 11.51 5.08 9.93
C LEU A 59 12.67 5.39 10.88
N ASP A 60 12.44 6.14 11.97
CA ASP A 60 13.47 6.37 13.00
C ASP A 60 13.89 5.08 13.69
N ILE A 61 12.94 4.19 14.01
CA ILE A 61 13.23 2.89 14.62
C ILE A 61 14.17 2.07 13.71
N TYR A 62 13.96 2.11 12.39
CA TYR A 62 14.84 1.46 11.43
C TYR A 62 16.21 2.15 11.33
N ALA A 63 16.28 3.48 11.38
CA ALA A 63 17.55 4.20 11.37
C ALA A 63 18.38 3.90 12.64
N GLU A 64 17.73 3.74 13.79
CA GLU A 64 18.40 3.31 15.02
C GLU A 64 18.97 1.90 14.88
N ALA A 65 18.18 0.96 14.34
CA ALA A 65 18.58 -0.43 14.21
C ALA A 65 19.67 -0.69 13.14
N TYR A 66 19.65 0.08 12.04
CA TYR A 66 20.48 -0.18 10.86
C TYR A 66 21.49 0.95 10.54
N GLY A 67 21.53 2.02 11.35
CA GLY A 67 22.38 3.19 11.17
C GLY A 67 21.70 4.30 10.36
N GLU A 68 22.37 5.46 10.28
CA GLU A 68 21.84 6.64 9.60
C GLU A 68 21.60 6.33 8.11
N TRP A 69 20.33 6.20 7.76
CA TRP A 69 19.90 5.82 6.43
C TRP A 69 19.11 6.95 5.80
N ARG A 70 19.51 7.37 4.58
CA ARG A 70 18.82 8.40 3.79
C ARG A 70 17.40 8.00 3.33
N VAL A 71 16.86 6.89 3.85
CA VAL A 71 15.50 6.43 3.56
C VAL A 71 14.45 7.44 3.98
N LYS A 72 14.63 8.17 5.09
CA LYS A 72 13.67 9.22 5.47
C LYS A 72 13.51 10.29 4.39
N GLU A 73 14.62 10.79 3.84
CA GLU A 73 14.60 11.79 2.76
C GLU A 73 13.96 11.21 1.50
N TYR A 74 14.31 9.97 1.16
CA TYR A 74 13.79 9.26 0.00
C TYR A 74 12.26 9.05 0.10
N ILE A 75 11.78 8.51 1.23
CA ILE A 75 10.35 8.27 1.46
C ILE A 75 9.59 9.59 1.51
N THR A 76 10.11 10.60 2.21
CA THR A 76 9.48 11.93 2.25
C THR A 76 9.31 12.53 0.86
N SER A 77 10.37 12.47 0.04
CA SER A 77 10.34 12.96 -1.34
C SER A 77 9.31 12.20 -2.18
N GLN A 78 9.22 10.89 -2.00
CA GLN A 78 8.24 10.04 -2.67
C GLN A 78 6.80 10.39 -2.26
N LEU A 79 6.53 10.59 -0.96
CA LEU A 79 5.22 10.97 -0.44
C LEU A 79 4.76 12.32 -0.97
N ILE A 80 5.67 13.30 -1.09
CA ILE A 80 5.38 14.62 -1.66
C ILE A 80 5.06 14.50 -3.14
N MET A 81 5.84 13.73 -3.89
CA MET A 81 5.63 13.54 -5.33
C MET A 81 4.25 12.95 -5.61
N TYR A 82 3.87 11.90 -4.89
CA TYR A 82 2.54 11.30 -5.02
C TYR A 82 1.44 12.20 -4.48
N GLY A 83 1.68 12.92 -3.38
CA GLY A 83 0.75 13.92 -2.85
C GLY A 83 0.38 14.95 -3.91
N ARG A 84 1.39 15.47 -4.61
CA ARG A 84 1.19 16.40 -5.74
C ARG A 84 0.34 15.81 -6.86
N MET A 85 0.54 14.54 -7.21
CA MET A 85 -0.26 13.86 -8.24
C MET A 85 -1.72 13.66 -7.80
N ALA A 86 -1.96 13.45 -6.50
CA ALA A 86 -3.27 13.23 -5.90
C ALA A 86 -3.98 14.51 -5.43
N GLY A 87 -3.31 15.67 -5.47
CA GLY A 87 -3.86 16.94 -4.98
C GLY A 87 -3.88 17.08 -3.45
N VAL A 88 -3.03 16.35 -2.74
CA VAL A 88 -2.91 16.37 -1.27
C VAL A 88 -1.45 16.64 -0.84
N LYS A 89 -1.20 16.88 0.45
CA LYS A 89 0.15 17.22 0.93
C LYS A 89 1.10 16.02 0.86
N TYR A 90 0.65 14.85 1.32
CA TYR A 90 1.39 13.60 1.27
C TYR A 90 0.47 12.47 0.82
N ALA A 91 0.93 11.64 -0.11
CA ALA A 91 0.20 10.44 -0.50
C ALA A 91 1.11 9.24 -0.69
N GLU A 92 0.56 8.04 -0.47
CA GLU A 92 1.16 6.80 -0.94
C GLU A 92 0.48 6.34 -2.23
N ALA A 93 1.25 5.72 -3.11
CA ALA A 93 0.76 5.22 -4.39
C ALA A 93 0.86 3.69 -4.44
N PHE A 94 -0.23 3.07 -4.87
CA PHE A 94 -0.37 1.62 -4.94
C PHE A 94 -0.85 1.17 -6.32
N ASN A 95 -0.33 0.03 -6.74
CA ASN A 95 -0.94 -0.78 -7.77
C ASN A 95 -2.09 -1.57 -7.14
N LYS A 96 -3.30 -1.42 -7.67
CA LYS A 96 -4.43 -2.27 -7.30
C LYS A 96 -4.30 -3.59 -8.06
N ILE A 97 -4.32 -4.70 -7.35
CA ILE A 97 -4.45 -6.04 -7.92
C ILE A 97 -5.90 -6.45 -7.70
N ILE A 98 -6.67 -6.46 -8.78
CA ILE A 98 -8.03 -6.97 -8.78
C ILE A 98 -7.97 -8.50 -8.68
N TRP A 99 -8.74 -9.07 -7.76
CA TRP A 99 -8.82 -10.51 -7.50
C TRP A 99 -9.06 -11.30 -8.81
N ARG A 100 -8.27 -12.36 -9.02
CA ARG A 100 -8.22 -13.34 -10.14
C ARG A 100 -7.15 -13.14 -11.23
N THR A 101 -6.43 -12.04 -11.24
CA THR A 101 -5.23 -11.87 -12.08
C THR A 101 -3.98 -11.98 -11.22
N ALA A 102 -3.52 -13.21 -10.97
CA ALA A 102 -2.16 -13.43 -10.49
C ALA A 102 -1.20 -13.06 -11.62
N LEU A 103 -0.26 -12.17 -11.36
CA LEU A 103 0.72 -11.79 -12.36
C LEU A 103 1.82 -12.87 -12.47
N PRO A 104 2.32 -13.16 -13.69
CA PRO A 104 3.28 -14.23 -13.92
C PRO A 104 4.63 -14.11 -13.19
N TYR A 105 4.95 -12.97 -12.58
CA TYR A 105 6.22 -12.76 -11.89
C TYR A 105 6.16 -13.00 -10.37
N LEU A 106 4.99 -13.41 -9.85
CA LEU A 106 4.86 -13.96 -8.49
C LEU A 106 5.08 -15.49 -8.46
N PHE A 107 5.72 -16.03 -9.51
CA PHE A 107 6.18 -17.42 -9.63
C PHE A 107 7.70 -17.49 -9.54
#